data_AF-A0A212KW39-F1
#
_entry.id   AF-A0A212KW39-F1
#
_cell.length_a   1.000
_cell.length_b   1.000
_cell.length_c   1.000
_cell.angle_alpha   90.00
_cell.angle_beta   90.00
_cell.angle_gamma   90.00
#
_symmetry.space_group_name_H-M   'P 1'
#
loop_
_entity.id
_entity.type
_entity.pdbx_description
1 polymer ?
#
loop_
_entity_poly.entity_id
_entity_poly.type
_entity_poly.pdbx_seq_one_letter_code
_entity_poly.pdbx_strand_id
1 'polypeptide(L)' 'MRLATDRLLIREFSESDLIDLVQVLADPQVMEFSVSGALTEEEVKFKLQDQILAHYKAHGYGL' A
#
# COMPACT_ATOMS: atom_id res chain seq x y z
N MET A 1 -11.42 -8.33 -2.58
CA MET A 1 -10.67 -9.51 -3.05
C MET A 1 -9.94 -10.15 -1.87
N ARG A 2 -9.94 -11.50 -1.78
CA ARG A 2 -9.21 -12.24 -0.74
C ARG A 2 -8.59 -13.52 -1.31
N LEU A 3 -7.28 -13.69 -1.19
CA LEU A 3 -6.53 -14.86 -1.65
C LEU A 3 -5.71 -15.41 -0.49
N ALA A 4 -5.81 -16.71 -0.22
CA ALA A 4 -5.06 -17.37 0.85
C ALA A 4 -4.15 -18.46 0.29
N THR A 5 -3.00 -18.61 0.91
CA THR A 5 -2.03 -19.70 0.72
C THR A 5 -1.66 -20.26 2.08
N ASP A 6 -0.85 -21.32 2.13
CA ASP A 6 -0.42 -21.94 3.39
C ASP A 6 0.33 -20.98 4.33
N ARG A 7 0.95 -19.93 3.80
CA ARG A 7 1.81 -19.01 4.56
C ARG A 7 1.31 -17.57 4.60
N LEU A 8 0.44 -17.17 3.67
CA LEU A 8 0.09 -15.77 3.47
C LEU A 8 -1.38 -15.59 3.11
N LEU A 9 -1.91 -14.46 3.54
CA LEU A 9 -3.22 -13.94 3.15
C LEU A 9 -3.02 -12.60 2.41
N ILE A 10 -3.58 -12.51 1.22
CA ILE A 10 -3.70 -11.26 0.46
C ILE A 10 -5.16 -10.81 0.57
N ARG A 11 -5.36 -9.55 0.97
CA ARG A 11 -6.67 -8.91 1.06
C ARG A 11 -6.57 -7.48 0.53
N GLU A 12 -7.72 -6.85 0.31
CA GLU A 12 -7.77 -5.40 0.10
C GLU A 12 -7.16 -4.68 1.31
N PHE A 13 -6.46 -3.58 1.01
CA PHE A 13 -6.02 -2.65 2.03
C PHE A 13 -7.21 -1.99 2.74
N SER A 14 -6.92 -1.50 3.93
CA SER A 14 -7.82 -0.72 4.77
C SER A 14 -7.03 0.42 5.42
N GLU A 15 -7.72 1.39 6.00
CA GLU A 15 -7.07 2.53 6.66
C GLU A 15 -6.13 2.11 7.81
N SER A 16 -6.39 0.96 8.46
CA SER A 16 -5.52 0.47 9.53
C SER A 16 -4.15 0.01 9.07
N ASP A 17 -3.98 -0.21 7.76
CA ASP A 17 -2.70 -0.67 7.20
C ASP A 17 -1.72 0.49 6.98
N LEU A 18 -2.12 1.74 7.23
CA LEU A 18 -1.29 2.91 6.96
C LEU A 18 0.07 2.85 7.67
N ILE A 19 0.10 2.53 8.96
CA ILE A 19 1.34 2.52 9.75
C ILE A 19 2.32 1.47 9.19
N ASP A 20 1.84 0.26 8.92
CA ASP A 20 2.66 -0.82 8.37
C ASP A 20 3.15 -0.48 6.96
N LEU A 21 2.31 0.19 6.16
CA LEU A 21 2.67 0.63 4.82
C LEU A 21 3.73 1.74 4.84
N VAL A 22 3.65 2.68 5.79
CA VAL A 22 4.65 3.74 5.99
C VAL A 22 6.01 3.14 6.33
N GLN A 23 6.06 2.11 7.21
CA GLN A 23 7.32 1.45 7.56
C GLN A 23 8.07 0.88 6.36
N VAL A 24 7.33 0.39 5.35
CA VAL A 24 7.93 -0.18 4.13
C VAL A 24 8.26 0.90 3.11
N LEU A 25 7.32 1.80 2.84
CA LEU A 25 7.44 2.77 1.75
C LEU A 25 8.28 4.00 2.11
N ALA A 26 8.48 4.28 3.39
CA ALA A 26 9.38 5.36 3.83
C ALA A 26 10.82 4.90 4.07
N ASP A 27 11.10 3.59 4.02
CA ASP A 27 12.44 3.06 4.22
C ASP A 27 13.29 3.24 2.94
N PRO A 28 14.38 4.04 2.98
CA PRO A 28 15.25 4.25 1.82
C PRO A 28 15.96 2.99 1.33
N GLN A 29 16.24 2.04 2.21
CA GLN A 29 16.88 0.78 1.83
C GLN A 29 15.90 -0.13 1.09
N VAL A 30 14.65 -0.19 1.55
CA VAL A 30 13.58 -0.95 0.85
C VAL A 30 13.28 -0.32 -0.52
N MET A 31 13.26 1.01 -0.57
CA MET A 31 12.85 1.77 -1.74
C MET A 31 14.00 2.16 -2.68
N GLU A 32 15.22 1.64 -2.47
CA GLU A 32 16.43 1.97 -3.23
C GLU A 32 16.23 1.86 -4.76
N PHE A 33 15.49 0.84 -5.19
CA PHE A 33 15.23 0.56 -6.62
C PHE A 33 13.82 0.94 -7.06
N SER A 34 13.03 1.60 -6.20
CA SER A 34 11.74 2.17 -6.59
C SER A 34 11.95 3.41 -7.45
N VAL A 35 11.17 3.56 -8.52
CA VAL A 35 11.19 4.76 -9.38
C VAL A 35 10.87 6.04 -8.59
N SER A 36 10.04 5.92 -7.54
CA SER A 36 9.69 7.05 -6.67
C SER A 36 10.74 7.38 -5.61
N GLY A 37 11.66 6.45 -5.32
CA GLY A 37 12.41 6.46 -4.05
C GLY A 37 11.50 6.30 -2.82
N ALA A 38 12.09 6.51 -1.64
CA ALA A 38 11.35 6.48 -0.37
C ALA A 38 10.35 7.63 -0.28
N LEU A 39 9.16 7.32 0.22
CA LEU A 39 8.05 8.25 0.36
C LEU A 39 8.01 8.85 1.77
N THR A 40 7.49 10.06 1.87
CA THR A 40 7.07 10.64 3.15
C THR A 40 5.79 9.98 3.66
N GLU A 41 5.53 10.07 4.97
CA GLU A 41 4.29 9.56 5.55
C GLU A 41 3.03 10.16 4.89
N GLU A 42 3.07 11.44 4.53
CA GLU A 42 1.98 12.14 3.83
C GLU A 42 1.74 11.57 2.43
N GLU A 43 2.81 11.27 1.68
CA GLU A 43 2.71 10.64 0.36
C GLU A 43 2.19 9.21 0.45
N VAL A 44 2.59 8.44 1.48
CA VAL A 44 2.04 7.10 1.72
C VAL A 44 0.56 7.17 2.05
N LYS A 45 0.15 8.14 2.87
CA LYS A 45 -1.26 8.36 3.20
C LYS A 45 -2.08 8.69 1.95
N PHE A 46 -1.62 9.63 1.14
CA PHE A 46 -2.27 9.97 -0.14
C PHE A 46 -2.37 8.74 -1.06
N LYS A 47 -1.28 7.96 -1.18
CA LYS A 47 -1.28 6.73 -1.97
C LYS A 47 -2.32 5.72 -1.48
N LEU A 48 -2.42 5.50 -0.17
CA LEU A 48 -3.41 4.57 0.37
C LEU A 48 -4.85 5.08 0.14
N GLN A 49 -5.14 6.33 0.54
CA GLN A 49 -6.50 6.85 0.58
C GLN A 49 -7.03 7.21 -0.82
N ASP A 50 -6.27 8.00 -1.56
CA ASP A 50 -6.73 8.62 -2.80
C ASP A 50 -6.44 7.79 -4.05
N GLN A 51 -5.52 6.82 -3.96
CA GLN A 51 -5.24 5.89 -5.06
C GLN A 51 -5.80 4.51 -4.75
N ILE A 52 -5.21 3.78 -3.82
CA ILE A 52 -5.51 2.35 -3.62
C ILE A 52 -6.97 2.12 -3.22
N LEU A 53 -7.45 2.77 -2.15
CA LEU A 53 -8.81 2.60 -1.64
C LEU A 53 -9.86 3.15 -2.61
N ALA A 54 -9.59 4.30 -3.24
CA ALA A 54 -10.43 4.86 -4.28
C ALA A 54 -10.56 3.92 -5.48
N HIS A 55 -9.46 3.29 -5.89
CA HIS A 55 -9.42 2.36 -7.01
C HIS A 55 -10.20 1.07 -6.72
N TYR A 56 -10.11 0.52 -5.49
CA TYR A 56 -10.97 -0.60 -5.08
C TYR A 56 -12.44 -0.26 -5.24
N LYS A 57 -12.87 0.92 -4.77
CA LYS A 57 -14.25 1.36 -4.87
C LYS A 57 -14.72 1.54 -6.32
N ALA A 58 -13.84 2.01 -7.19
CA ALA A 58 -14.17 2.28 -8.59
C ALA A 58 -14.14 1.03 -9.48
N HIS A 59 -13.24 0.08 -9.20
CA HIS A 59 -12.90 -1.00 -10.14
C HIS A 59 -12.87 -2.41 -9.54
N GLY A 60 -12.98 -2.57 -8.21
CA GLY A 60 -12.93 -3.87 -7.53
C GLY A 60 -11.52 -4.46 -7.36
N TYR A 61 -10.48 -3.71 -7.73
CA TYR A 61 -9.06 -4.01 -7.49
C TYR A 61 -8.31 -2.69 -7.25
N GLY A 62 -7.07 -2.73 -6.76
CA GLY A 62 -6.29 -1.54 -6.38
C GLY A 62 -5.01 -1.46 -7.21
N LEU A 63 -4.61 -0.25 -7.57
CA LEU A 63 -3.37 0.09 -8.30
C LEU A 63 -2.65 1.23 -7.57
#